data_AF-A0A9D3MXF7-F1
#
_entry.id   AF-A0A9D3MXF7-F1
#
_cell.length_a   1.000
_cell.length_b   1.000
_cell.length_c   1.000
_cell.angle_alpha   90.00
_cell.angle_beta   90.00
_cell.angle_gamma   90.00
#
_symmetry.space_group_name_H-M   'P 1'
#
loop_
_entity.id
_entity.type
_entity.pdbx_description
1 polymer ?
#
loop_
_entity_poly.entity_id
_entity_poly.type
_entity_poly.pdbx_seq_one_letter_code
_entity_poly.pdbx_strand_id
1 'polypeptide(L)'
;MATPHAQIGQQALVVLDVALRVPCIFISDAIFNSYNDPTWSGWAGAAGGIISVLGILVSSVVLVLSQRALFKFYTLCFGALLGLIAISVNYYATSHMDFHSLHYSAVLEFELSPQNGPTLCLGIAVVQLLFGFGYVMLLNVQSMFAVLIIMNIMAPMWALAIKLPEHVRQAVVVASGFVVAISMVMHLTLKFKWFCYSCRYVFVLVWHMYNIYGMQVLVEDTWKRIRFPDVLRVFWLTRMITQAIILINVVLVVRNEKGDQSNLTCDVLWDLFSNLVTSGCDSTLMVLGMSAVISSISHYLGLGILAFIGSSEEQDKRLGFVAPVLFFILALQSGLSALDPQERLVRLSRNMCLLLTAILHFIHGMTDPVLMSLSASHILSFRRHFPVLLVSLCLFVLPMVLSYILWHHYTLNTWLFAVTAFCVELCLKVIISSLSTRCSWWMATTASCGRGWMTMCTLCVPQAMSLSLSSA
;
A
#
# COMPACT_ATOMS: atom_id res chain seq x y z
N MET A 1 23.33 22.70 -3.43
CA MET A 1 23.44 21.23 -3.35
C MET A 1 23.33 20.85 -1.88
N ALA A 2 22.22 20.26 -1.44
CA ALA A 2 22.06 19.84 -0.05
C ALA A 2 22.95 18.61 0.24
N THR A 3 23.57 18.56 1.42
CA THR A 3 24.40 17.43 1.84
C THR A 3 23.56 16.14 1.92
N PRO A 4 24.14 14.96 1.65
CA PRO A 4 23.40 13.69 1.60
C PRO A 4 22.66 13.38 2.93
N HIS A 5 23.20 13.81 4.07
CA HIS A 5 22.53 13.69 5.38
C HIS A 5 21.24 14.51 5.48
N ALA A 6 21.18 15.70 4.86
CA ALA A 6 19.98 16.52 4.85
C ALA A 6 18.87 15.91 3.96
N GLN A 7 19.25 15.25 2.86
CA GLN A 7 18.31 14.53 1.99
C GLN A 7 17.71 13.30 2.68
N ILE A 8 18.52 12.53 3.40
CA ILE A 8 18.05 11.36 4.17
C ILE A 8 17.09 11.81 5.29
N GLY A 9 17.42 12.89 6.01
CA GLY A 9 16.54 13.44 7.04
C GLY A 9 15.19 13.92 6.49
N GLN A 10 15.19 14.57 5.33
CA GLN A 10 13.96 14.99 4.66
C GLN A 10 13.14 13.80 4.16
N GLN A 11 13.77 12.79 3.56
CA GLN A 11 13.08 11.57 3.13
C GLN A 11 12.49 10.80 4.32
N ALA A 12 13.20 10.70 5.44
CA ALA A 12 12.72 10.06 6.65
C ALA A 12 11.49 10.79 7.24
N LEU A 13 11.50 12.12 7.27
CA LEU A 13 10.34 12.91 7.72
C LEU A 13 9.12 12.72 6.82
N VAL A 14 9.36 12.60 5.52
CA VAL A 14 8.34 12.39 4.49
C VAL A 14 7.73 10.98 4.58
N VAL A 15 8.55 9.96 4.84
CA VAL A 15 8.08 8.59 5.09
C VAL A 15 7.32 8.51 6.42
N LEU A 16 7.83 9.16 7.46
CA LEU A 16 7.17 9.20 8.77
C LEU A 16 5.79 9.88 8.69
N ASP A 17 5.65 10.97 7.94
CA ASP A 17 4.37 11.63 7.73
C ASP A 17 3.35 10.72 7.05
N VAL A 18 3.77 9.94 6.04
CA VAL A 18 2.92 8.94 5.38
C VAL A 18 2.55 7.82 6.36
N ALA A 19 3.53 7.25 7.05
CA ALA A 19 3.32 6.12 7.96
C ALA A 19 2.37 6.46 9.11
N LEU A 20 2.44 7.66 9.67
CA LEU A 20 1.55 8.11 10.74
C LEU A 20 0.10 8.34 10.26
N ARG A 21 -0.16 8.50 8.95
CA ARG A 21 -1.53 8.69 8.42
C ARG A 21 -2.23 7.38 8.05
N VAL A 22 -1.45 6.30 7.87
CA VAL A 22 -1.97 4.97 7.51
C VAL A 22 -2.99 4.42 8.53
N PRO A 23 -2.78 4.50 9.86
CA PRO A 23 -3.74 3.96 10.84
C PRO A 23 -5.15 4.54 10.72
N CYS A 24 -5.31 5.81 10.35
CA CYS A 24 -6.62 6.43 10.13
C CYS A 24 -7.38 5.73 8.99
N ILE A 25 -6.68 5.39 7.91
CA ILE A 25 -7.26 4.68 6.78
C ILE A 25 -7.70 3.27 7.20
N PHE A 26 -6.91 2.57 8.02
CA PHE A 26 -7.29 1.27 8.58
C PHE A 26 -8.56 1.34 9.45
N ILE A 27 -8.67 2.36 10.30
CA ILE A 27 -9.87 2.57 11.13
C ILE A 27 -11.08 2.83 10.23
N SER A 28 -10.90 3.65 9.20
CA SER A 28 -11.98 3.97 8.25
C SER A 28 -12.45 2.72 7.50
N ASP A 29 -11.51 1.92 6.97
CA ASP A 29 -11.81 0.65 6.29
C ASP A 29 -12.50 -0.35 7.22
N ALA A 30 -12.05 -0.47 8.48
CA ALA A 30 -12.68 -1.34 9.46
C ALA A 30 -14.13 -0.93 9.77
N ILE A 31 -14.41 0.38 9.86
CA ILE A 31 -15.76 0.90 10.07
C ILE A 31 -16.66 0.66 8.84
N PHE A 32 -16.12 0.86 7.63
CA PHE A 32 -16.89 0.59 6.41
C PHE A 32 -17.25 -0.89 6.25
N ASN A 33 -16.33 -1.79 6.63
CA ASN A 33 -16.60 -3.22 6.57
C ASN A 33 -17.52 -3.72 7.69
N SER A 34 -17.46 -3.13 8.91
CA SER A 34 -18.32 -3.55 10.03
C SER A 34 -19.79 -3.14 9.88
N TYR A 35 -20.08 -2.09 9.10
CA TYR A 35 -21.44 -1.62 8.88
C TYR A 35 -22.27 -2.55 7.97
N ASN A 36 -21.62 -3.48 7.24
CA ASN A 36 -22.29 -4.38 6.33
C ASN A 36 -22.97 -5.59 7.02
N ASP A 37 -22.87 -5.74 8.34
CA ASP A 37 -23.55 -6.81 9.08
C ASP A 37 -25.00 -6.38 9.45
N PRO A 38 -26.04 -6.97 8.83
CA PRO A 38 -27.44 -6.55 9.03
C PRO A 38 -28.05 -7.01 10.36
N THR A 39 -27.25 -7.50 11.30
CA THR A 39 -27.71 -8.17 12.52
C THR A 39 -28.19 -7.22 13.63
N TRP A 40 -27.98 -5.90 13.48
CA TRP A 40 -28.29 -4.91 14.51
C TRP A 40 -29.56 -4.11 14.15
N SER A 41 -30.74 -4.72 14.27
CA SER A 41 -32.01 -3.98 14.17
C SER A 41 -32.37 -3.31 15.51
N GLY A 42 -32.69 -2.01 15.50
CA GLY A 42 -33.15 -1.24 16.66
C GLY A 42 -32.19 -0.14 17.18
N TRP A 43 -32.34 0.26 18.44
CA TRP A 43 -31.55 1.34 19.10
C TRP A 43 -30.05 1.05 19.15
N ALA A 44 -29.66 -0.23 19.25
CA ALA A 44 -28.26 -0.64 19.21
C ALA A 44 -27.62 -0.41 17.83
N GLY A 45 -28.39 -0.62 16.74
CA GLY A 45 -27.95 -0.29 15.39
C GLY A 45 -27.83 1.22 15.15
N ALA A 46 -28.76 2.00 15.69
CA ALA A 46 -28.69 3.47 15.63
C ALA A 46 -27.47 4.02 16.42
N ALA A 47 -27.23 3.50 17.62
CA ALA A 47 -26.06 3.86 18.43
C ALA A 47 -24.75 3.46 17.74
N GLY A 48 -24.70 2.25 17.16
CA GLY A 48 -23.56 1.78 16.36
C GLY A 48 -23.30 2.68 15.15
N GLY A 49 -24.35 3.07 14.41
CA GLY A 49 -24.24 4.00 13.28
C GLY A 49 -23.66 5.36 13.67
N ILE A 50 -24.10 5.93 14.80
CA ILE A 50 -23.56 7.20 15.31
C ILE A 50 -22.07 7.06 15.68
N ILE A 51 -21.69 5.96 16.34
CA ILE A 51 -20.29 5.70 16.71
C ILE A 51 -19.43 5.54 15.44
N SER A 52 -19.92 4.85 14.42
CA SER A 52 -19.24 4.68 13.13
C SER A 52 -19.04 6.02 12.41
N VAL A 53 -20.08 6.84 12.32
CA VAL A 53 -19.98 8.19 11.73
C VAL A 53 -18.99 9.05 12.50
N LEU A 54 -19.04 9.02 13.84
CA LEU A 54 -18.08 9.73 14.69
C LEU A 54 -16.64 9.24 14.44
N GLY A 55 -16.45 7.92 14.33
CA GLY A 55 -15.15 7.30 14.02
C GLY A 55 -14.59 7.75 12.67
N ILE A 56 -15.42 7.78 11.63
CA ILE A 56 -15.04 8.28 10.30
C ILE A 56 -14.68 9.77 10.37
N LEU A 57 -15.44 10.55 11.13
CA LEU A 57 -15.21 12.00 11.28
C LEU A 57 -13.88 12.25 12.01
N VAL A 58 -13.62 11.55 13.12
CA VAL A 58 -12.36 11.63 13.86
C VAL A 58 -11.19 11.21 12.97
N SER A 59 -11.31 10.09 12.25
CA SER A 59 -10.29 9.62 11.30
C SER A 59 -9.98 10.67 10.23
N SER A 60 -11.01 11.29 9.66
CA SER A 60 -10.89 12.34 8.65
C SER A 60 -10.18 13.58 9.21
N VAL A 61 -10.49 13.99 10.43
CA VAL A 61 -9.81 15.11 11.11
C VAL A 61 -8.33 14.81 11.36
N VAL A 62 -8.01 13.60 11.83
CA VAL A 62 -6.62 13.18 12.08
C VAL A 62 -5.83 13.12 10.77
N LEU A 63 -6.45 12.70 9.65
CA LEU A 63 -5.82 12.62 8.34
C LEU A 63 -5.41 14.00 7.77
N VAL A 64 -6.15 15.06 8.11
CA VAL A 64 -5.91 16.45 7.66
C VAL A 64 -4.97 17.22 8.61
N LEU A 65 -4.71 16.68 9.80
CA LEU A 65 -3.85 17.31 10.81
C LEU A 65 -2.41 17.53 10.30
N SER A 66 -1.71 18.50 10.88
CA SER A 66 -0.30 18.76 10.55
C SER A 66 0.61 17.68 11.14
N GLN A 67 1.75 17.41 10.50
CA GLN A 67 2.72 16.39 10.95
C GLN A 67 3.13 16.54 12.43
N ARG A 68 3.36 17.79 12.89
CA ARG A 68 3.72 18.06 14.29
C ARG A 68 2.58 17.73 15.27
N ALA A 69 1.34 17.96 14.86
CA ALA A 69 0.17 17.64 15.68
C ALA A 69 -0.13 16.15 15.67
N LEU A 70 0.05 15.50 14.52
CA LEU A 70 -0.08 14.07 14.32
C LEU A 70 0.90 13.30 15.22
N PHE A 71 2.18 13.70 15.23
CA PHE A 71 3.19 13.09 16.11
C PHE A 71 2.78 13.19 17.58
N LYS A 72 2.41 14.39 18.06
CA LYS A 72 1.96 14.58 19.46
C LYS A 72 0.70 13.77 19.79
N PHE A 73 -0.24 13.66 18.87
CA PHE A 73 -1.45 12.86 19.03
C PHE A 73 -1.10 11.38 19.21
N TYR A 74 -0.28 10.81 18.32
CA TYR A 74 0.15 9.41 18.43
C TYR A 74 1.05 9.16 19.64
N THR A 75 1.88 10.12 20.05
CA THR A 75 2.63 10.03 21.32
C THR A 75 1.66 9.89 22.50
N LEU A 76 0.58 10.68 22.54
CA LEU A 76 -0.42 10.55 23.62
C LEU A 76 -1.15 9.20 23.56
N CYS A 77 -1.54 8.74 22.38
CA CYS A 77 -2.20 7.45 22.20
C CYS A 77 -1.29 6.26 22.58
N PHE A 78 -0.01 6.29 22.19
CA PHE A 78 0.95 5.23 22.54
C PHE A 78 1.27 5.24 24.04
N GLY A 79 1.35 6.41 24.67
CA GLY A 79 1.49 6.52 26.12
C GLY A 79 0.28 5.93 26.86
N ALA A 80 -0.92 6.24 26.41
CA ALA A 80 -2.16 5.65 26.92
C ALA A 80 -2.18 4.12 26.77
N LEU A 81 -1.79 3.60 25.61
CA LEU A 81 -1.71 2.16 25.34
C LEU A 81 -0.71 1.47 26.26
N LEU A 82 0.49 2.04 26.44
CA LEU A 82 1.49 1.52 27.38
C LEU A 82 0.97 1.47 28.82
N GLY A 83 0.24 2.50 29.25
CA GLY A 83 -0.41 2.52 30.57
C GLY A 83 -1.41 1.38 30.74
N LEU A 84 -2.27 1.15 29.74
CA LEU A 84 -3.24 0.04 29.75
C LEU A 84 -2.55 -1.33 29.73
N ILE A 85 -1.51 -1.51 28.91
CA ILE A 85 -0.73 -2.76 28.87
C ILE A 85 -0.07 -3.01 30.23
N ALA A 86 0.52 -2.00 30.86
CA ALA A 86 1.14 -2.13 32.18
C ALA A 86 0.12 -2.57 33.25
N ILE A 87 -1.11 -2.02 33.23
CA ILE A 87 -2.20 -2.43 34.13
C ILE A 87 -2.60 -3.88 33.86
N SER A 88 -2.79 -4.25 32.59
CA SER A 88 -3.17 -5.61 32.19
C SER A 88 -2.10 -6.65 32.58
N VAL A 89 -0.81 -6.32 32.42
CA VAL A 89 0.30 -7.18 32.84
C VAL A 89 0.33 -7.32 34.35
N ASN A 90 0.13 -6.25 35.11
CA ASN A 90 0.04 -6.30 36.57
C ASN A 90 -1.13 -7.17 37.06
N TYR A 91 -2.28 -7.07 36.41
CA TYR A 91 -3.45 -7.91 36.70
C TYR A 91 -3.21 -9.38 36.34
N TYR A 92 -2.57 -9.65 35.20
CA TYR A 92 -2.23 -11.00 34.79
C TYR A 92 -1.21 -11.66 35.73
N ALA A 93 -0.14 -10.94 36.09
CA ALA A 93 0.90 -11.42 36.98
C ALA A 93 0.35 -11.80 38.37
N THR A 94 -0.61 -11.03 38.88
CA THR A 94 -1.20 -11.27 40.21
C THR A 94 -2.32 -12.31 40.25
N SER A 95 -2.88 -12.69 39.10
CA SER A 95 -3.92 -13.73 39.01
C SER A 95 -3.36 -15.11 38.65
N HIS A 96 -2.34 -15.18 37.79
CA HIS A 96 -1.85 -16.46 37.24
C HIS A 96 -0.62 -17.02 37.94
N MET A 97 0.17 -16.20 38.65
CA MET A 97 1.36 -16.71 39.37
C MET A 97 1.02 -17.51 40.62
N ASP A 98 -0.13 -17.30 41.25
CA ASP A 98 -0.54 -18.10 42.41
C ASP A 98 -0.96 -19.51 42.01
N PHE A 99 -1.71 -19.66 40.91
CA PHE A 99 -2.19 -20.97 40.45
C PHE A 99 -1.02 -21.91 40.12
N HIS A 100 0.04 -21.38 39.52
CA HIS A 100 1.23 -22.16 39.18
C HIS A 100 2.06 -22.53 40.42
N SER A 101 2.07 -21.69 41.46
CA SER A 101 2.79 -21.96 42.71
C SER A 101 2.06 -22.94 43.61
N LEU A 102 0.73 -22.86 43.69
CA LEU A 102 -0.13 -23.76 44.47
C LEU A 102 -0.20 -25.18 43.86
N HIS A 103 -0.25 -25.29 42.53
CA HIS A 103 -0.29 -26.59 41.85
C HIS A 103 1.05 -27.33 41.96
N TYR A 104 2.18 -26.62 42.02
CA TYR A 104 3.49 -27.21 42.27
C TYR A 104 3.70 -27.55 43.76
N SER A 105 3.24 -26.69 44.68
CA SER A 105 3.41 -26.93 46.12
C SER A 105 2.58 -28.11 46.65
N ALA A 106 1.51 -28.50 45.95
CA ALA A 106 0.71 -29.66 46.31
C ALA A 106 1.24 -30.99 45.71
N VAL A 107 2.12 -30.94 44.71
CA VAL A 107 2.59 -32.13 43.97
C VAL A 107 4.06 -32.47 44.26
N LEU A 108 4.85 -31.57 44.85
CA LEU A 108 6.30 -31.74 44.96
C LEU A 108 6.82 -31.76 46.41
N GLU A 109 6.45 -32.81 47.17
CA GLU A 109 7.22 -33.34 48.30
C GLU A 109 8.35 -34.30 47.84
N PHE A 110 8.65 -34.38 46.54
CA PHE A 110 9.70 -35.26 46.02
C PHE A 110 10.72 -34.51 45.15
N GLU A 111 11.98 -34.78 45.44
CA GLU A 111 13.18 -34.04 45.03
C GLU A 111 13.33 -33.75 43.52
N LEU A 112 14.14 -32.71 43.25
CA LEU A 112 14.74 -32.21 41.99
C LEU A 112 14.01 -31.10 41.20
N SER A 113 14.65 -29.91 41.24
CA SER A 113 14.70 -28.82 40.25
C SER A 113 14.01 -27.49 40.62
N PRO A 114 14.76 -26.54 41.25
CA PRO A 114 14.33 -25.16 41.45
C PRO A 114 15.12 -24.23 40.50
N GLN A 115 14.68 -24.03 39.25
CA GLN A 115 15.42 -23.12 38.34
C GLN A 115 14.60 -22.06 37.59
N ASN A 116 13.26 -22.15 37.54
CA ASN A 116 12.46 -21.31 36.64
C ASN A 116 11.52 -20.27 37.32
N GLY A 117 11.41 -20.25 38.64
CA GLY A 117 10.57 -19.29 39.38
C GLY A 117 11.15 -17.85 39.48
N PRO A 118 12.39 -17.66 39.96
CA PRO A 118 12.94 -16.31 40.18
C PRO A 118 13.32 -15.60 38.88
N THR A 119 13.71 -16.35 37.85
CA THR A 119 14.07 -15.82 36.52
C THR A 119 12.86 -15.22 35.80
N LEU A 120 11.69 -15.85 35.93
CA LEU A 120 10.45 -15.38 35.31
C LEU A 120 9.88 -14.14 36.01
N CYS A 121 9.94 -14.09 37.36
CA CYS A 121 9.59 -12.90 38.13
C CYS A 121 10.51 -11.71 37.81
N LEU A 122 11.81 -11.96 37.65
CA LEU A 122 12.78 -10.94 37.24
C LEU A 122 12.50 -10.45 35.81
N GLY A 123 12.17 -11.37 34.89
CA GLY A 123 11.77 -11.02 33.52
C GLY A 123 10.54 -10.10 33.47
N ILE A 124 9.48 -10.42 34.22
CA ILE A 124 8.28 -9.59 34.29
C ILE A 124 8.60 -8.22 34.91
N ALA A 125 9.44 -8.17 35.95
CA ALA A 125 9.86 -6.90 36.57
C ALA A 125 10.64 -6.01 35.61
N VAL A 126 11.54 -6.58 34.79
CA VAL A 126 12.28 -5.84 33.75
C VAL A 126 11.33 -5.30 32.68
N VAL A 127 10.38 -6.11 32.21
CA VAL A 127 9.37 -5.67 31.23
C VAL A 127 8.51 -4.53 31.79
N GLN A 128 8.11 -4.63 33.06
CA GLN A 128 7.29 -3.61 33.70
C GLN A 128 8.06 -2.29 33.95
N LEU A 129 9.36 -2.37 34.26
CA LEU A 129 10.24 -1.19 34.30
C LEU A 129 10.38 -0.53 32.94
N LEU A 130 10.53 -1.32 31.87
CA LEU A 130 10.58 -0.80 30.49
C LEU A 130 9.28 -0.08 30.12
N PHE A 131 8.12 -0.61 30.49
CA PHE A 131 6.84 0.06 30.27
C PHE A 131 6.69 1.34 31.09
N GLY A 132 7.10 1.33 32.37
CA GLY A 132 7.07 2.53 33.21
C GLY A 132 7.99 3.63 32.68
N PHE A 133 9.23 3.29 32.30
CA PHE A 133 10.16 4.23 31.70
C PHE A 133 9.66 4.76 30.35
N GLY A 134 9.14 3.86 29.50
CA GLY A 134 8.52 4.21 28.22
C GLY A 134 7.36 5.20 28.39
N TYR A 135 6.44 4.94 29.33
CA TYR A 135 5.31 5.80 29.63
C TYR A 135 5.73 7.21 30.04
N VAL A 136 6.72 7.31 30.94
CA VAL A 136 7.26 8.60 31.42
C VAL A 136 7.94 9.39 30.31
N MET A 137 8.80 8.73 29.52
CA MET A 137 9.52 9.36 28.42
C MET A 137 8.57 9.87 27.34
N LEU A 138 7.53 9.09 27.03
CA LEU A 138 6.56 9.45 26.01
C LEU A 138 5.70 10.65 26.40
N LEU A 139 5.18 10.65 27.63
CA LEU A 139 4.30 11.71 28.12
C LEU A 139 5.08 12.94 28.58
N ASN A 140 6.42 12.86 28.62
CA ASN A 140 7.33 13.90 29.09
C ASN A 140 6.89 14.46 30.46
N VAL A 141 6.69 13.55 31.40
CA VAL A 141 6.25 13.88 32.77
C VAL A 141 7.42 14.52 33.52
N GLN A 142 7.14 15.52 34.36
CA GLN A 142 8.16 16.17 35.19
C GLN A 142 8.89 15.17 36.10
N SER A 143 10.20 15.40 36.33
CA SER A 143 11.12 14.48 37.01
C SER A 143 10.60 13.91 38.34
N MET A 144 9.96 14.71 39.19
CA MET A 144 9.45 14.22 40.49
C MET A 144 8.22 13.31 40.34
N PHE A 145 7.28 13.66 39.47
CA PHE A 145 6.10 12.83 39.20
C PHE A 145 6.44 11.57 38.40
N ALA A 146 7.49 11.62 37.57
CA ALA A 146 8.01 10.48 36.83
C ALA A 146 8.44 9.33 37.76
N VAL A 147 9.23 9.65 38.80
CA VAL A 147 9.68 8.65 39.79
C VAL A 147 8.49 8.06 40.53
N LEU A 148 7.50 8.88 40.92
CA LEU A 148 6.30 8.42 41.62
C LEU A 148 5.46 7.46 40.76
N ILE A 149 5.30 7.76 39.47
CA ILE A 149 4.56 6.90 38.53
C ILE A 149 5.28 5.56 38.32
N ILE A 150 6.60 5.57 38.14
CA ILE A 150 7.38 4.33 37.99
C ILE A 150 7.29 3.47 39.26
N MET A 151 7.42 4.09 40.43
CA MET A 151 7.26 3.40 41.71
C MET A 151 5.85 2.81 41.87
N ASN A 152 4.81 3.54 41.44
CA ASN A 152 3.44 3.06 41.48
C ASN A 152 3.22 1.84 40.55
N ILE A 153 3.74 1.91 39.32
CA ILE A 153 3.67 0.80 38.35
C ILE A 153 4.39 -0.46 38.87
N MET A 154 5.48 -0.27 39.63
CA MET A 154 6.26 -1.36 40.23
C MET A 154 5.69 -1.88 41.55
N ALA A 155 4.83 -1.15 42.24
CA ALA A 155 4.33 -1.51 43.57
C ALA A 155 3.67 -2.91 43.64
N PRO A 156 2.86 -3.36 42.65
CA PRO A 156 2.32 -4.73 42.64
C PRO A 156 3.39 -5.83 42.59
N MET A 157 4.53 -5.57 41.94
CA MET A 157 5.64 -6.54 41.88
C MET A 157 6.38 -6.64 43.21
N TRP A 158 6.52 -5.53 43.93
CA TRP A 158 7.12 -5.54 45.27
C TRP A 158 6.21 -6.27 46.26
N ALA A 159 4.89 -6.11 46.12
CA ALA A 159 3.91 -6.85 46.91
C ALA A 159 3.95 -8.36 46.64
N LEU A 160 4.22 -8.76 45.39
CA LEU A 160 4.46 -10.16 45.02
C LEU A 160 5.77 -10.70 45.63
N ALA A 161 6.85 -9.92 45.59
CA ALA A 161 8.15 -10.32 46.13
C ALA A 161 8.14 -10.54 47.65
N ILE A 162 7.35 -9.75 48.38
CA ILE A 162 7.22 -9.81 49.85
C ILE A 162 6.23 -10.92 50.29
N LYS A 163 5.56 -11.61 49.36
CA LYS A 163 4.54 -12.65 49.63
C LYS A 163 3.40 -12.14 50.53
N LEU A 164 2.77 -11.01 50.17
CA LEU A 164 1.61 -10.51 50.90
C LEU A 164 0.35 -11.38 50.71
N PRO A 165 -0.61 -11.34 51.66
CA PRO A 165 -1.89 -12.05 51.53
C PRO A 165 -2.65 -11.64 50.25
N GLU A 166 -3.40 -12.58 49.66
CA GLU A 166 -4.04 -12.40 48.35
C GLU A 166 -4.99 -11.19 48.30
N HIS A 167 -5.78 -10.98 49.36
CA HIS A 167 -6.69 -9.84 49.47
C HIS A 167 -5.95 -8.49 49.44
N VAL A 168 -4.77 -8.42 50.06
CA VAL A 168 -3.95 -7.20 50.09
C VAL A 168 -3.28 -6.97 48.74
N ARG A 169 -2.82 -8.04 48.08
CA ARG A 169 -2.19 -7.96 46.75
C ARG A 169 -3.18 -7.48 45.68
N GLN A 170 -4.40 -8.01 45.65
CA GLN A 170 -5.43 -7.56 44.71
C GLN A 170 -5.82 -6.09 44.96
N ALA A 171 -5.94 -5.67 46.22
CA ALA A 171 -6.19 -4.28 46.57
C ALA A 171 -5.06 -3.35 46.08
N VAL A 172 -3.78 -3.75 46.21
CA VAL A 172 -2.63 -2.98 45.71
C VAL A 172 -2.65 -2.88 44.18
N VAL A 173 -3.00 -3.95 43.46
CA VAL A 173 -3.12 -3.92 41.99
C VAL A 173 -4.21 -2.95 41.56
N VAL A 174 -5.40 -3.02 42.15
CA VAL A 174 -6.51 -2.13 41.82
C VAL A 174 -6.17 -0.67 42.15
N ALA A 175 -5.56 -0.41 43.31
CA ALA A 175 -5.14 0.94 43.69
C ALA A 175 -4.07 1.50 42.75
N SER A 176 -3.06 0.70 42.38
CA SER A 176 -2.02 1.12 41.42
C SER A 176 -2.61 1.40 40.03
N GLY A 177 -3.49 0.53 39.55
CA GLY A 177 -4.18 0.71 38.27
C GLY A 177 -5.06 1.97 38.26
N PHE A 178 -5.74 2.26 39.37
CA PHE A 178 -6.57 3.47 39.50
C PHE A 178 -5.73 4.75 39.48
N VAL A 179 -4.58 4.77 40.16
CA VAL A 179 -3.67 5.93 40.12
C VAL A 179 -3.11 6.15 38.72
N VAL A 180 -2.70 5.09 38.02
CA VAL A 180 -2.23 5.19 36.63
C VAL A 180 -3.36 5.68 35.71
N ALA A 181 -4.59 5.16 35.86
CA ALA A 181 -5.75 5.59 35.09
C ALA A 181 -6.09 7.07 35.32
N ILE A 182 -6.11 7.55 36.56
CA ILE A 182 -6.31 8.97 36.87
C ILE A 182 -5.21 9.81 36.23
N SER A 183 -3.95 9.40 36.36
CA SER A 183 -2.82 10.12 35.77
C SER A 183 -2.97 10.25 34.25
N MET A 184 -3.41 9.18 33.58
CA MET A 184 -3.65 9.15 32.13
C MET A 184 -4.80 10.08 31.75
N VAL A 185 -5.94 10.03 32.46
CA VAL A 185 -7.09 10.90 32.20
C VAL A 185 -6.74 12.38 32.42
N MET A 186 -5.98 12.71 33.47
CA MET A 186 -5.50 14.08 33.68
C MET A 186 -4.58 14.55 32.54
N HIS A 187 -3.61 13.74 32.11
CA HIS A 187 -2.73 14.11 31.01
C HIS A 187 -3.50 14.26 29.69
N LEU A 188 -4.46 13.36 29.42
CA LEU A 188 -5.29 13.42 28.23
C LEU A 188 -6.17 14.69 28.23
N THR A 189 -6.85 15.00 29.33
CA THR A 189 -7.73 16.18 29.42
C THR A 189 -6.96 17.51 29.29
N LEU A 190 -5.76 17.60 29.87
CA LEU A 190 -4.89 18.78 29.73
C LEU A 190 -4.46 18.99 28.28
N LYS A 191 -4.13 17.92 27.55
CA LYS A 191 -3.70 17.98 26.15
C LYS A 191 -4.88 18.03 25.17
N PHE A 192 -6.07 17.57 25.58
CA PHE A 192 -7.29 17.59 24.78
C PHE A 192 -7.68 19.01 24.38
N LYS A 193 -7.54 19.99 25.30
CA LYS A 193 -7.75 21.41 24.98
C LYS A 193 -6.90 21.85 23.78
N TRP A 194 -5.61 21.52 23.80
CA TRP A 194 -4.69 21.85 22.71
C TRP A 194 -5.08 21.17 21.39
N PHE A 195 -5.52 19.91 21.46
CA PHE A 195 -6.02 19.18 20.29
C PHE A 195 -7.28 19.81 19.70
N CYS A 196 -8.26 20.19 20.53
CA CYS A 196 -9.45 20.90 20.10
C CYS A 196 -9.13 22.26 19.45
N TYR A 197 -8.19 23.02 20.02
CA TYR A 197 -7.71 24.26 19.40
C TYR A 197 -7.08 24.01 18.04
N SER A 198 -6.25 22.96 17.92
CA SER A 198 -5.62 22.59 16.65
C SER A 198 -6.64 22.16 15.60
N CYS A 199 -7.65 21.36 15.99
CA CYS A 199 -8.73 20.95 15.11
C CYS A 199 -9.57 22.14 14.64
N ARG A 200 -9.93 23.05 15.56
CA ARG A 200 -10.69 24.26 15.22
C ARG A 200 -9.91 25.15 14.25
N TYR A 201 -8.61 25.30 14.46
CA TYR A 201 -7.75 26.04 13.54
C TYR A 201 -7.75 25.44 12.13
N VAL A 202 -7.56 24.11 12.02
CA VAL A 202 -7.60 23.41 10.72
C VAL A 202 -8.97 23.54 10.06
N PHE A 203 -10.06 23.39 10.81
CA PHE A 203 -11.41 23.52 10.27
C PHE A 203 -11.68 24.93 9.72
N VAL A 204 -11.32 25.97 10.47
CA VAL A 204 -11.47 27.36 10.02
C VAL A 204 -10.63 27.63 8.77
N LEU A 205 -9.41 27.10 8.71
CA LEU A 205 -8.54 27.22 7.54
C LEU A 205 -9.16 26.55 6.30
N VAL A 206 -9.64 25.31 6.44
CA VAL A 206 -10.29 24.55 5.36
C VAL A 206 -11.57 25.26 4.91
N TRP A 207 -12.39 25.75 5.85
CA TRP A 207 -13.60 26.49 5.55
C TRP A 207 -13.33 27.79 4.77
N HIS A 208 -12.30 28.53 5.18
CA HIS A 208 -11.89 29.75 4.49
C HIS A 208 -11.34 29.44 3.08
N MET A 209 -10.55 28.38 2.95
CA MET A 209 -10.01 27.95 1.66
C MET A 209 -11.13 27.46 0.72
N TYR A 210 -12.14 26.77 1.26
CA TYR A 210 -13.34 26.36 0.54
C TYR A 210 -14.12 27.57 -0.01
N ASN A 211 -14.40 28.57 0.82
CA ASN A 211 -15.20 29.73 0.41
C ASN A 211 -14.50 30.62 -0.62
N ILE A 212 -13.17 30.66 -0.65
CA ILE A 212 -12.40 31.53 -1.57
C ILE A 212 -12.03 30.82 -2.86
N TYR A 213 -11.52 29.59 -2.78
CA TYR A 213 -10.93 28.88 -3.92
C TYR A 213 -11.85 27.80 -4.52
N GLY A 214 -12.96 27.47 -3.84
CA GLY A 214 -13.89 26.42 -4.26
C GLY A 214 -13.43 24.99 -3.94
N MET A 215 -14.32 24.02 -4.17
CA MET A 215 -14.06 22.60 -3.84
C MET A 215 -12.89 22.00 -4.62
N GLN A 216 -12.76 22.34 -5.90
CA GLN A 216 -11.78 21.69 -6.76
C GLN A 216 -10.35 21.97 -6.28
N VAL A 217 -10.04 23.24 -6.01
CA VAL A 217 -8.71 23.64 -5.52
C VAL A 217 -8.46 23.09 -4.11
N LEU A 218 -9.49 23.06 -3.26
CA LEU A 218 -9.40 22.46 -1.92
C LEU A 218 -9.00 20.99 -1.98
N VAL A 219 -9.66 20.22 -2.85
CA VAL A 219 -9.38 18.80 -3.04
C VAL A 219 -7.98 18.61 -3.60
N GLU A 220 -7.58 19.38 -4.62
CA GLU A 220 -6.26 19.27 -5.22
C GLU A 220 -5.13 19.61 -4.22
N ASP A 221 -5.28 20.70 -3.46
CA ASP A 221 -4.30 21.10 -2.45
C ASP A 221 -4.21 20.06 -1.32
N THR A 222 -5.36 19.61 -0.80
CA THR A 222 -5.40 18.58 0.24
C THR A 222 -4.80 17.27 -0.27
N TRP A 223 -5.10 16.87 -1.51
CA TRP A 223 -4.55 15.67 -2.13
C TRP A 223 -3.02 15.69 -2.21
N LYS A 224 -2.45 16.83 -2.64
CA LYS A 224 -0.99 17.05 -2.70
C LYS A 224 -0.37 17.12 -1.30
N ARG A 225 -0.99 17.85 -0.37
CA ARG A 225 -0.51 18.04 1.01
C ARG A 225 -0.48 16.74 1.80
N ILE A 226 -1.46 15.86 1.59
CA ILE A 226 -1.56 14.57 2.27
C ILE A 226 -0.72 13.50 1.58
N ARG A 227 -0.32 13.72 0.32
CA ARG A 227 0.31 12.70 -0.53
C ARG A 227 -0.53 11.43 -0.55
N PHE A 228 -1.84 11.63 -0.77
CA PHE A 228 -2.85 10.60 -0.61
C PHE A 228 -2.53 9.27 -1.34
N PRO A 229 -2.01 9.27 -2.59
CA PRO A 229 -1.60 8.03 -3.26
C PRO A 229 -0.50 7.25 -2.54
N ASP A 230 0.45 7.93 -1.89
CA ASP A 230 1.53 7.27 -1.15
C ASP A 230 1.01 6.61 0.13
N VAL A 231 0.08 7.27 0.83
CA VAL A 231 -0.59 6.68 2.00
C VAL A 231 -1.39 5.45 1.61
N LEU A 232 -2.13 5.51 0.49
CA LEU A 232 -2.88 4.36 -0.04
C LEU A 232 -1.99 3.19 -0.44
N ARG A 233 -0.81 3.44 -1.02
CA ARG A 233 0.17 2.39 -1.35
C ARG A 233 0.65 1.66 -0.10
N VAL A 234 1.03 2.40 0.94
CA VAL A 234 1.50 1.80 2.21
C VAL A 234 0.36 1.05 2.88
N PHE A 235 -0.85 1.62 2.89
CA PHE A 235 -2.05 0.93 3.39
C PHE A 235 -2.29 -0.41 2.68
N TRP A 236 -2.30 -0.42 1.35
CA TRP A 236 -2.57 -1.64 0.59
C TRP A 236 -1.46 -2.67 0.77
N LEU A 237 -0.18 -2.26 0.69
CA LEU A 237 0.95 -3.16 0.87
C LEU A 237 0.98 -3.77 2.27
N THR A 238 0.71 -2.98 3.32
CA THR A 238 0.66 -3.49 4.69
C THR A 238 -0.49 -4.49 4.87
N ARG A 239 -1.70 -4.19 4.36
CA ARG A 239 -2.82 -5.15 4.33
C ARG A 239 -2.46 -6.45 3.60
N MET A 240 -1.86 -6.35 2.41
CA MET A 240 -1.47 -7.51 1.61
C MET A 240 -0.39 -8.35 2.29
N ILE A 241 0.61 -7.73 2.91
CA ILE A 241 1.65 -8.43 3.67
C ILE A 241 1.03 -9.15 4.87
N THR A 242 0.14 -8.49 5.63
CA THR A 242 -0.55 -9.13 6.76
C THR A 242 -1.37 -10.33 6.31
N GLN A 243 -2.16 -10.18 5.24
CA GLN A 243 -2.96 -11.27 4.69
C GLN A 243 -2.09 -12.42 4.15
N ALA A 244 -0.98 -12.11 3.50
CA ALA A 244 -0.02 -13.11 3.05
C ALA A 244 0.60 -13.87 4.22
N ILE A 245 1.01 -13.19 5.29
CA ILE A 245 1.56 -13.82 6.50
C ILE A 245 0.53 -14.73 7.16
N ILE A 246 -0.72 -14.27 7.32
CA ILE A 246 -1.80 -15.07 7.91
C ILE A 246 -2.03 -16.33 7.08
N LEU A 247 -2.15 -16.20 5.75
CA LEU A 247 -2.44 -17.31 4.86
C LEU A 247 -1.28 -18.32 4.83
N ILE A 248 -0.03 -17.85 4.80
CA ILE A 248 1.16 -18.71 4.91
C ILE A 248 1.20 -19.44 6.24
N ASN A 249 0.89 -18.77 7.35
CA ASN A 249 0.85 -19.40 8.68
C ASN A 249 -0.24 -20.48 8.76
N VAL A 250 -1.44 -20.23 8.23
CA VAL A 250 -2.51 -21.23 8.18
C VAL A 250 -2.07 -22.46 7.38
N VAL A 251 -1.45 -22.26 6.21
CA VAL A 251 -0.93 -23.37 5.40
C VAL A 251 0.20 -24.13 6.13
N LEU A 252 1.08 -23.41 6.83
CA LEU A 252 2.15 -24.02 7.63
C LEU A 252 1.58 -24.89 8.76
N VAL A 253 0.56 -24.42 9.48
CA VAL A 253 -0.10 -25.16 10.56
C VAL A 253 -0.77 -26.43 10.03
N VAL A 254 -1.57 -26.31 8.96
CA VAL A 254 -2.24 -27.47 8.32
C VAL A 254 -1.23 -28.49 7.79
N ARG A 255 -0.08 -28.03 7.28
CA ARG A 255 0.99 -28.91 6.82
C ARG A 255 1.67 -29.63 7.97
N ASN A 256 1.91 -28.96 9.08
CA ASN A 256 2.54 -29.55 10.26
C ASN A 256 1.72 -30.72 10.82
N GLU A 257 0.39 -30.63 10.74
CA GLU A 257 -0.52 -31.70 11.15
C GLU A 257 -0.49 -32.91 10.19
N LYS A 258 -0.25 -32.68 8.89
CA LYS A 258 -0.25 -33.75 7.86
C LYS A 258 1.12 -34.43 7.66
N GLY A 259 2.18 -33.93 8.28
CA GLY A 259 3.52 -34.55 8.24
C GLY A 259 4.19 -34.59 6.87
N ASP A 260 3.65 -33.88 5.86
CA ASP A 260 4.08 -34.05 4.47
C ASP A 260 5.18 -33.03 4.09
N GLN A 261 6.40 -33.54 3.91
CA GLN A 261 7.61 -32.75 3.63
C GLN A 261 7.86 -32.47 2.14
N SER A 262 6.90 -32.71 1.25
CA SER A 262 7.07 -32.35 -0.17
C SER A 262 7.04 -30.84 -0.37
N ASN A 263 7.94 -30.35 -1.24
CA ASN A 263 8.14 -28.95 -1.61
C ASN A 263 6.82 -28.24 -1.97
N LEU A 264 6.76 -26.91 -1.75
CA LEU A 264 5.66 -26.04 -2.19
C LEU A 264 5.28 -26.36 -3.64
N THR A 265 4.17 -27.05 -3.83
CA THR A 265 3.64 -27.38 -5.16
C THR A 265 3.20 -26.08 -5.83
N CYS A 266 3.44 -25.95 -7.13
CA CYS A 266 3.05 -24.76 -7.91
C CYS A 266 1.55 -24.43 -7.75
N ASP A 267 0.71 -25.47 -7.60
CA ASP A 267 -0.72 -25.35 -7.40
C ASP A 267 -1.07 -24.63 -6.08
N VAL A 268 -0.38 -24.96 -4.98
CA VAL A 268 -0.58 -24.30 -3.69
C VAL A 268 -0.15 -22.83 -3.75
N LEU A 269 0.94 -22.52 -4.48
CA LEU A 269 1.36 -21.14 -4.68
C LEU A 269 0.35 -20.34 -5.51
N TRP A 270 -0.27 -20.97 -6.52
CA TRP A 270 -1.32 -20.36 -7.31
C TRP A 270 -2.59 -20.11 -6.50
N ASP A 271 -2.97 -21.06 -5.64
CA ASP A 271 -4.11 -20.90 -4.71
C ASP A 271 -3.84 -19.81 -3.67
N LEU A 272 -2.61 -19.73 -3.15
CA LEU A 272 -2.19 -18.64 -2.26
C LEU A 272 -2.28 -17.29 -2.96
N PHE A 273 -1.77 -17.19 -4.19
CA PHE A 273 -1.77 -15.96 -4.97
C PHE A 273 -3.20 -15.52 -5.33
N SER A 274 -4.04 -16.44 -5.78
CA SER A 274 -5.44 -16.15 -6.15
C SER A 274 -6.25 -15.67 -4.94
N ASN A 275 -6.10 -16.32 -3.78
CA ASN A 275 -6.74 -15.89 -2.54
C ASN A 275 -6.22 -14.51 -2.08
N LEU A 276 -4.91 -14.29 -2.16
CA LEU A 276 -4.30 -13.02 -1.78
C LEU A 276 -4.79 -11.87 -2.67
N VAL A 277 -4.84 -12.08 -3.98
CA VAL A 277 -5.34 -11.10 -4.96
C VAL A 277 -6.84 -10.83 -4.75
N THR A 278 -7.64 -11.86 -4.46
CA THR A 278 -9.08 -11.73 -4.21
C THR A 278 -9.37 -10.92 -2.94
N SER A 279 -8.60 -11.18 -1.89
CA SER A 279 -8.63 -10.46 -0.62
C SER A 279 -8.13 -9.01 -0.77
N GLY A 280 -7.22 -8.77 -1.72
CA GLY A 280 -6.72 -7.44 -2.08
C GLY A 280 -7.73 -6.51 -2.77
N CYS A 281 -8.95 -6.98 -3.06
CA CYS A 281 -10.01 -6.22 -3.74
C CYS A 281 -11.33 -6.15 -2.95
N ASP A 282 -11.32 -6.56 -1.68
CA ASP A 282 -12.55 -6.75 -0.90
C ASP A 282 -13.32 -5.46 -0.61
N SER A 283 -12.60 -4.38 -0.35
CA SER A 283 -13.17 -3.06 -0.08
C SER A 283 -12.85 -2.09 -1.23
N THR A 284 -13.70 -1.08 -1.46
CA THR A 284 -13.44 -0.02 -2.44
C THR A 284 -12.14 0.73 -2.12
N LEU A 285 -11.80 0.82 -0.83
CA LEU A 285 -10.54 1.42 -0.36
C LEU A 285 -9.33 0.56 -0.76
N MET A 286 -9.47 -0.76 -0.71
CA MET A 286 -8.44 -1.69 -1.21
C MET A 286 -8.27 -1.58 -2.73
N VAL A 287 -9.36 -1.38 -3.50
CA VAL A 287 -9.29 -1.14 -4.95
C VAL A 287 -8.59 0.19 -5.28
N LEU A 288 -8.86 1.25 -4.51
CA LEU A 288 -8.12 2.53 -4.60
C LEU A 288 -6.63 2.34 -4.28
N GLY A 289 -6.31 1.56 -3.25
CA GLY A 289 -4.95 1.17 -2.89
C GLY A 289 -4.23 0.41 -4.00
N MET A 290 -4.89 -0.59 -4.59
CA MET A 290 -4.38 -1.35 -5.74
C MET A 290 -4.11 -0.42 -6.93
N SER A 291 -5.02 0.52 -7.21
CA SER A 291 -4.84 1.52 -8.27
C SER A 291 -3.62 2.41 -8.00
N ALA A 292 -3.37 2.81 -6.75
CA ALA A 292 -2.20 3.60 -6.39
C ALA A 292 -0.88 2.81 -6.54
N VAL A 293 -0.89 1.50 -6.29
CA VAL A 293 0.26 0.62 -6.56
C VAL A 293 0.48 0.44 -8.06
N ILE A 294 -0.58 0.20 -8.83
CA ILE A 294 -0.54 0.13 -10.30
C ILE A 294 0.02 1.44 -10.89
N SER A 295 -0.39 2.59 -10.35
CA SER A 295 0.16 3.90 -10.72
C SER A 295 1.68 3.93 -10.57
N SER A 296 2.20 3.45 -9.43
CA SER A 296 3.64 3.40 -9.18
C SER A 296 4.36 2.45 -10.14
N ILE A 297 3.81 1.25 -10.35
CA ILE A 297 4.39 0.24 -11.26
C ILE A 297 4.41 0.80 -12.68
N SER A 298 3.29 1.37 -13.15
CA SER A 298 3.17 1.95 -14.49
C SER A 298 4.11 3.13 -14.69
N HIS A 299 4.29 3.97 -13.66
CA HIS A 299 5.24 5.08 -13.71
C HIS A 299 6.69 4.60 -13.83
N TYR A 300 7.12 3.65 -12.99
CA TYR A 300 8.48 3.09 -13.07
C TYR A 300 8.70 2.29 -14.35
N LEU A 301 7.68 1.60 -14.85
CA LEU A 301 7.72 0.89 -16.11
C LEU A 301 7.90 1.86 -17.29
N GLY A 302 7.17 2.98 -17.30
CA GLY A 302 7.35 4.05 -18.28
C GLY A 302 8.76 4.64 -18.26
N LEU A 303 9.25 5.03 -17.07
CA LEU A 303 10.61 5.54 -16.89
C LEU A 303 11.67 4.52 -17.30
N GLY A 304 11.46 3.24 -16.98
CA GLY A 304 12.38 2.16 -17.33
C GLY A 304 12.49 1.97 -18.84
N ILE A 305 11.36 2.01 -19.54
CA ILE A 305 11.33 1.92 -21.01
C ILE A 305 11.97 3.15 -21.65
N LEU A 306 11.67 4.35 -21.15
CA LEU A 306 12.27 5.58 -21.65
C LEU A 306 13.80 5.59 -21.45
N ALA A 307 14.27 5.22 -20.25
CA ALA A 307 15.68 5.10 -19.94
C ALA A 307 16.37 4.08 -20.84
N PHE A 308 15.69 2.98 -21.17
CA PHE A 308 16.19 1.95 -22.07
C PHE A 308 16.27 2.46 -23.53
N ILE A 309 15.32 3.29 -23.95
CA ILE A 309 15.28 3.88 -25.29
C ILE A 309 16.25 5.08 -25.42
N GLY A 310 16.62 5.73 -24.31
CA GLY A 310 17.49 6.91 -24.29
C GLY A 310 16.81 8.19 -24.78
N SER A 311 15.47 8.22 -24.80
CA SER A 311 14.69 9.43 -25.09
C SER A 311 14.43 10.20 -23.77
N SER A 312 14.14 11.49 -23.83
CA SER A 312 13.83 12.32 -22.65
C SER A 312 12.58 13.16 -22.87
N GLU A 313 11.56 12.60 -23.54
CA GLU A 313 10.30 13.32 -23.78
C GLU A 313 9.37 13.30 -22.56
N GLU A 314 8.85 14.46 -22.17
CA GLU A 314 7.99 14.66 -20.99
C GLU A 314 6.60 13.97 -21.04
N GLN A 315 6.31 13.14 -22.06
CA GLN A 315 5.06 12.38 -22.16
C GLN A 315 4.90 11.33 -21.04
N ASP A 316 6.00 11.00 -20.34
CA ASP A 316 6.10 10.00 -19.26
C ASP A 316 5.20 10.21 -18.04
N LYS A 317 4.84 11.47 -17.72
CA LYS A 317 3.98 11.76 -16.56
C LYS A 317 2.55 11.25 -16.76
N ARG A 318 2.11 11.09 -18.01
CA ARG A 318 0.73 10.72 -18.32
C ARG A 318 0.46 9.24 -18.11
N LEU A 319 1.43 8.33 -18.32
CA LEU A 319 1.23 6.88 -18.11
C LEU A 319 0.89 6.56 -16.65
N GLY A 320 1.70 7.09 -15.73
CA GLY A 320 1.54 6.88 -14.29
C GLY A 320 0.22 7.43 -13.73
N PHE A 321 -0.46 8.32 -14.47
CA PHE A 321 -1.76 8.89 -14.11
C PHE A 321 -2.93 8.22 -14.84
N VAL A 322 -2.82 7.98 -16.15
CA VAL A 322 -3.93 7.45 -16.96
C VAL A 322 -4.21 5.97 -16.66
N ALA A 323 -3.17 5.14 -16.56
CA ALA A 323 -3.31 3.70 -16.29
C ALA A 323 -4.09 3.39 -15.00
N PRO A 324 -3.76 3.96 -13.83
CA PRO A 324 -4.50 3.69 -12.59
C PRO A 324 -5.91 4.25 -12.60
N VAL A 325 -6.17 5.39 -13.28
CA VAL A 325 -7.50 5.97 -13.41
C VAL A 325 -8.40 5.06 -14.26
N LEU A 326 -7.90 4.57 -15.39
CA LEU A 326 -8.63 3.62 -16.23
C LEU A 326 -8.95 2.33 -15.45
N PHE A 327 -7.96 1.77 -14.75
CA PHE A 327 -8.18 0.60 -13.91
C PHE A 327 -9.23 0.84 -12.83
N PHE A 328 -9.17 1.99 -12.13
CA PHE A 328 -10.13 2.34 -11.10
C PHE A 328 -11.55 2.48 -11.64
N ILE A 329 -11.73 3.14 -12.79
CA ILE A 329 -13.05 3.28 -13.44
C ILE A 329 -13.61 1.91 -13.83
N LEU A 330 -12.79 1.04 -14.44
CA LEU A 330 -13.20 -0.32 -14.82
C LEU A 330 -13.60 -1.14 -13.57
N ALA A 331 -12.86 -0.98 -12.48
CA ALA A 331 -13.14 -1.65 -11.22
C ALA A 331 -14.47 -1.19 -10.59
N LEU A 332 -14.75 0.12 -10.62
CA LEU A 332 -16.03 0.67 -10.17
C LEU A 332 -17.19 0.22 -11.05
N GLN A 333 -17.04 0.29 -12.38
CA GLN A 333 -18.10 -0.08 -13.32
C GLN A 333 -18.48 -1.56 -13.24
N SER A 334 -17.50 -2.44 -12.99
CA SER A 334 -17.74 -3.88 -12.84
C SER A 334 -18.25 -4.29 -11.46
N GLY A 335 -18.32 -3.33 -10.51
CA GLY A 335 -18.77 -3.58 -9.14
C GLY A 335 -17.89 -4.56 -8.38
N LEU A 336 -16.56 -4.54 -8.61
CA LEU A 336 -15.62 -5.59 -8.16
C LEU A 336 -15.77 -5.96 -6.68
N SER A 337 -15.94 -4.97 -5.79
CA SER A 337 -16.00 -5.19 -4.34
C SER A 337 -17.33 -5.80 -3.85
N ALA A 338 -18.40 -5.77 -4.66
CA ALA A 338 -19.72 -6.30 -4.27
C ALA A 338 -19.95 -7.76 -4.67
N LEU A 339 -18.95 -8.40 -5.28
CA LEU A 339 -19.08 -9.73 -5.89
C LEU A 339 -18.49 -10.83 -5.03
N ASP A 340 -19.00 -12.04 -5.22
CA ASP A 340 -18.44 -13.24 -4.65
C ASP A 340 -16.97 -13.45 -5.08
N PRO A 341 -16.13 -14.02 -4.19
CA PRO A 341 -14.69 -14.09 -4.38
C PRO A 341 -14.27 -14.77 -5.69
N GLN A 342 -14.99 -15.81 -6.13
CA GLN A 342 -14.69 -16.53 -7.37
C GLN A 342 -14.96 -15.69 -8.62
N GLU A 343 -16.11 -15.00 -8.67
CA GLU A 343 -16.42 -14.10 -9.79
C GLU A 343 -15.52 -12.86 -9.80
N ARG A 344 -15.16 -12.38 -8.61
CA ARG A 344 -14.29 -11.22 -8.41
C ARG A 344 -12.92 -11.43 -9.05
N LEU A 345 -12.31 -12.60 -8.85
CA LEU A 345 -11.02 -12.92 -9.46
C LEU A 345 -11.11 -12.88 -11.00
N VAL A 346 -12.16 -13.47 -11.58
CA VAL A 346 -12.36 -13.50 -13.04
C VAL A 346 -12.58 -12.10 -13.61
N ARG A 347 -13.31 -11.23 -12.91
CA ARG A 347 -13.49 -9.83 -13.37
C ARG A 347 -12.23 -9.01 -13.18
N LEU A 348 -11.48 -9.24 -12.11
CA LEU A 348 -10.22 -8.57 -11.85
C LEU A 348 -9.16 -8.96 -12.89
N SER A 349 -9.04 -10.24 -13.23
CA SER A 349 -8.13 -10.71 -14.27
C SER A 349 -8.45 -10.09 -15.64
N ARG A 350 -9.74 -9.95 -15.97
CA ARG A 350 -10.21 -9.22 -17.17
C ARG A 350 -9.78 -7.75 -17.15
N ASN A 351 -9.93 -7.08 -16.02
CA ASN A 351 -9.53 -5.68 -15.85
C ASN A 351 -8.00 -5.51 -15.94
N MET A 352 -7.23 -6.41 -15.34
CA MET A 352 -5.76 -6.40 -15.43
C MET A 352 -5.26 -6.66 -16.85
N CYS A 353 -5.93 -7.55 -17.58
CA CYS A 353 -5.59 -7.80 -18.98
C CYS A 353 -5.89 -6.58 -19.87
N LEU A 354 -7.06 -5.93 -19.70
CA LEU A 354 -7.37 -4.69 -20.41
C LEU A 354 -6.38 -3.57 -20.09
N LEU A 355 -6.02 -3.44 -18.80
CA LEU A 355 -5.01 -2.50 -18.35
C LEU A 355 -3.64 -2.79 -18.99
N LEU A 356 -3.20 -4.06 -19.01
CA LEU A 356 -1.96 -4.47 -19.64
C LEU A 356 -1.94 -4.11 -21.13
N THR A 357 -3.03 -4.40 -21.86
CA THR A 357 -3.15 -4.02 -23.28
C THR A 357 -3.11 -2.51 -23.49
N ALA A 358 -3.75 -1.73 -22.62
CA ALA A 358 -3.69 -0.27 -22.66
C ALA A 358 -2.26 0.26 -22.41
N ILE A 359 -1.55 -0.33 -21.44
CA ILE A 359 -0.14 -0.01 -21.16
C ILE A 359 0.73 -0.34 -22.38
N LEU A 360 0.53 -1.49 -23.02
CA LEU A 360 1.27 -1.88 -24.23
C LEU A 360 1.03 -0.91 -25.40
N HIS A 361 -0.22 -0.49 -25.63
CA HIS A 361 -0.55 0.54 -26.63
C HIS A 361 0.11 1.88 -26.31
N PHE A 362 0.15 2.27 -25.04
CA PHE A 362 0.84 3.50 -24.63
C PHE A 362 2.35 3.42 -24.89
N ILE A 363 2.99 2.31 -24.52
CA ILE A 363 4.43 2.08 -24.75
C ILE A 363 4.76 2.14 -26.24
N HIS A 364 3.92 1.54 -27.09
CA HIS A 364 4.06 1.68 -28.54
C HIS A 364 3.99 3.14 -28.97
N GLY A 365 3.03 3.90 -28.45
CA GLY A 365 2.92 5.33 -28.70
C GLY A 365 4.18 6.13 -28.33
N MET A 366 4.90 5.73 -27.27
CA MET A 366 6.20 6.34 -26.92
C MET A 366 7.35 5.87 -27.82
N THR A 367 7.28 4.65 -28.34
CA THR A 367 8.35 4.05 -29.13
C THR A 367 8.32 4.52 -30.60
N ASP A 368 7.13 4.81 -31.14
CA ASP A 368 6.92 5.22 -32.53
C ASP A 368 7.70 6.48 -32.96
N PRO A 369 7.69 7.62 -32.23
CA PRO A 369 8.49 8.80 -32.61
C PRO A 369 10.00 8.49 -32.58
N VAL A 370 10.45 7.62 -31.67
CA VAL A 370 11.86 7.23 -31.61
C VAL A 370 12.24 6.35 -32.81
N LEU A 371 11.37 5.41 -33.20
CA LEU A 371 11.55 4.60 -34.41
C LEU A 371 11.61 5.47 -35.66
N MET A 372 10.75 6.49 -35.77
CA MET A 372 10.79 7.47 -36.86
C MET A 372 12.12 8.25 -36.86
N SER A 373 12.56 8.77 -35.72
CA SER A 373 13.83 9.52 -35.64
C SER A 373 15.06 8.66 -35.95
N LEU A 374 15.07 7.39 -35.52
CA LEU A 374 16.15 6.45 -35.82
C LEU A 374 16.18 6.07 -37.29
N SER A 375 15.01 5.97 -37.94
CA SER A 375 14.92 5.71 -39.38
C SER A 375 15.52 6.84 -40.22
N ALA A 376 15.53 8.08 -39.72
CA ALA A 376 16.13 9.23 -40.40
C ALA A 376 17.64 9.38 -40.14
N SER A 377 18.17 8.76 -39.08
CA SER A 377 19.60 8.88 -38.72
C SER A 377 20.46 7.89 -39.51
N HIS A 378 21.40 8.40 -40.32
CA HIS A 378 22.27 7.62 -41.22
C HIS A 378 23.43 6.88 -40.49
N ILE A 379 23.45 6.84 -39.16
CA ILE A 379 24.58 6.29 -38.37
C ILE A 379 24.16 4.97 -37.72
N LEU A 380 24.67 3.86 -38.25
CA LEU A 380 24.34 2.46 -37.89
C LEU A 380 24.99 2.02 -36.56
N SER A 381 24.71 2.72 -35.46
CA SER A 381 25.24 2.35 -34.15
C SER A 381 24.41 1.23 -33.50
N PHE A 382 24.95 0.01 -33.48
CA PHE A 382 24.28 -1.19 -32.93
C PHE A 382 23.79 -1.00 -31.48
N ARG A 383 24.56 -0.28 -30.66
CA ARG A 383 24.23 0.04 -29.25
C ARG A 383 22.96 0.87 -29.08
N ARG A 384 22.59 1.68 -30.08
CA ARG A 384 21.39 2.54 -30.05
C ARG A 384 20.16 1.83 -30.61
N HIS A 385 20.35 0.93 -31.59
CA HIS A 385 19.24 0.18 -32.20
C HIS A 385 18.80 -1.03 -31.38
N PHE A 386 19.71 -1.68 -30.64
CA PHE A 386 19.40 -2.88 -29.85
C PHE A 386 18.27 -2.67 -28.82
N PRO A 387 18.25 -1.60 -27.99
CA PRO A 387 17.19 -1.39 -27.02
C PRO A 387 15.81 -1.21 -27.66
N VAL A 388 15.74 -0.43 -28.74
CA VAL A 388 14.48 -0.17 -29.44
C VAL A 388 13.97 -1.42 -30.17
N LEU A 389 14.88 -2.22 -30.74
CA LEU A 389 14.53 -3.52 -31.33
C LEU A 389 14.00 -4.51 -30.27
N LEU A 390 14.60 -4.53 -29.08
CA LEU A 390 14.14 -5.38 -27.98
C LEU A 390 12.76 -4.96 -27.48
N VAL A 391 12.50 -3.65 -27.30
CA VAL A 391 11.18 -3.13 -26.89
C VAL A 391 10.12 -3.46 -27.95
N SER A 392 10.42 -3.24 -29.23
CA SER A 392 9.48 -3.59 -30.32
C SER A 392 9.22 -5.09 -30.43
N LEU A 393 10.24 -5.95 -30.25
CA LEU A 393 10.04 -7.41 -30.19
C LEU A 393 9.14 -7.78 -28.99
N CYS A 394 9.37 -7.18 -27.83
CA CYS A 394 8.56 -7.38 -26.64
C CYS A 394 7.09 -6.95 -26.86
N LEU A 395 6.87 -5.78 -27.49
CA LEU A 395 5.55 -5.29 -27.88
C LEU A 395 4.84 -6.16 -28.91
N PHE A 396 5.56 -6.97 -29.70
CA PHE A 396 4.96 -7.93 -30.62
C PHE A 396 4.63 -9.26 -29.94
N VAL A 397 5.55 -9.79 -29.13
CA VAL A 397 5.41 -11.10 -28.48
C VAL A 397 4.38 -11.06 -27.33
N LEU A 398 4.39 -10.01 -26.50
CA LEU A 398 3.51 -9.91 -25.32
C LEU A 398 2.01 -9.96 -25.68
N PRO A 399 1.48 -9.21 -26.67
CA PRO A 399 0.08 -9.31 -27.07
C PRO A 399 -0.31 -10.67 -27.66
N MET A 400 0.62 -11.33 -28.37
CA MET A 400 0.40 -12.67 -28.93
C MET A 400 0.30 -13.72 -27.84
N VAL A 401 1.23 -13.69 -26.87
CA VAL A 401 1.20 -14.57 -25.70
C VAL A 401 -0.04 -14.32 -24.85
N LEU A 402 -0.39 -13.06 -24.61
CA LEU A 402 -1.60 -12.68 -23.88
C LEU A 402 -2.85 -13.25 -24.56
N SER A 403 -2.99 -13.05 -25.88
CA SER A 403 -4.12 -13.57 -26.65
C SER A 403 -4.17 -15.10 -26.59
N TYR A 404 -3.04 -15.78 -26.79
CA TYR A 404 -2.97 -17.25 -26.71
C TYR A 404 -3.44 -17.79 -25.35
N ILE A 405 -2.93 -17.22 -24.25
CA ILE A 405 -3.32 -17.61 -22.88
C ILE A 405 -4.82 -17.37 -22.67
N LEU A 406 -5.34 -16.23 -23.11
CA LEU A 406 -6.74 -15.87 -22.94
C LEU A 406 -7.70 -16.83 -23.67
N TRP A 407 -7.35 -17.25 -24.89
CA TRP A 407 -8.14 -18.21 -25.67
C TRP A 407 -8.16 -19.60 -25.05
N HIS A 408 -7.11 -20.00 -24.34
CA HIS A 408 -7.04 -21.30 -23.68
C HIS A 408 -7.79 -21.34 -22.34
N HIS A 409 -7.85 -20.21 -21.62
CA HIS A 409 -8.42 -20.16 -20.27
C HIS A 409 -9.86 -19.64 -20.19
N TYR A 410 -10.32 -18.87 -21.17
CA TYR A 410 -11.65 -18.26 -21.14
C TYR A 410 -12.55 -18.75 -22.27
N THR A 411 -13.84 -18.91 -21.95
CA THR A 411 -14.86 -19.18 -22.96
C THR A 411 -15.03 -17.97 -23.90
N LEU A 412 -15.49 -18.24 -25.12
CA LEU A 412 -15.74 -17.20 -26.13
C LEU A 412 -16.79 -16.20 -25.64
N ASN A 413 -16.33 -14.98 -25.34
CA ASN A 413 -17.15 -13.88 -24.85
C ASN A 413 -16.83 -12.60 -25.64
N THR A 414 -17.77 -11.66 -25.68
CA THR A 414 -17.58 -10.35 -26.36
C THR A 414 -16.36 -9.58 -25.85
N TRP A 415 -16.06 -9.68 -24.55
CA TRP A 415 -14.86 -9.10 -23.96
C TRP A 415 -13.56 -9.71 -24.53
N LEU A 416 -13.51 -11.03 -24.70
CA LEU A 416 -12.35 -11.74 -25.25
C LEU A 416 -12.08 -11.24 -26.67
N PHE A 417 -13.13 -11.11 -27.49
CA PHE A 417 -13.04 -10.55 -28.83
C PHE A 417 -12.49 -9.12 -28.83
N ALA A 418 -12.99 -8.25 -27.94
CA ALA A 418 -12.51 -6.87 -27.83
C ALA A 418 -11.00 -6.81 -27.49
N VAL A 419 -10.54 -7.60 -26.52
CA VAL A 419 -9.11 -7.66 -26.16
C VAL A 419 -8.27 -8.16 -27.32
N THR A 420 -8.70 -9.24 -27.99
CA THR A 420 -7.97 -9.80 -29.13
C THR A 420 -7.90 -8.82 -30.30
N ALA A 421 -8.96 -8.05 -30.55
CA ALA A 421 -8.97 -7.00 -31.56
C ALA A 421 -7.94 -5.90 -31.22
N PHE A 422 -7.88 -5.44 -29.97
CA PHE A 422 -6.87 -4.48 -29.53
C PHE A 422 -5.44 -5.03 -29.60
N CYS A 423 -5.23 -6.32 -29.33
CA CYS A 423 -3.93 -6.98 -29.48
C CYS A 423 -3.52 -7.06 -30.96
N VAL A 424 -4.44 -7.44 -31.86
CA VAL A 424 -4.18 -7.47 -33.32
C VAL A 424 -3.87 -6.07 -33.85
N GLU A 425 -4.64 -5.06 -33.43
CA GLU A 425 -4.37 -3.66 -33.78
C GLU A 425 -2.95 -3.25 -33.37
N LEU A 426 -2.52 -3.59 -32.15
CA LEU A 426 -1.16 -3.31 -31.68
C LEU A 426 -0.10 -4.05 -32.50
N CYS A 427 -0.30 -5.35 -32.78
CA CYS A 427 0.63 -6.13 -33.60
C CYS A 427 0.76 -5.52 -35.01
N LEU A 428 -0.34 -5.09 -35.63
CA LEU A 428 -0.32 -4.42 -36.92
C LEU A 428 0.48 -3.11 -36.87
N LYS A 429 0.25 -2.27 -35.85
CA LYS A 429 1.03 -1.03 -35.64
C LYS A 429 2.52 -1.31 -35.50
N VAL A 430 2.90 -2.31 -34.69
CA VAL A 430 4.31 -2.71 -34.52
C VAL A 430 4.92 -3.21 -35.83
N ILE A 431 4.20 -4.04 -36.60
CA ILE A 431 4.68 -4.55 -37.90
C ILE A 431 4.93 -3.37 -38.85
N ILE A 432 3.98 -2.45 -38.99
CA ILE A 432 4.08 -1.28 -39.87
C ILE A 432 5.27 -0.41 -39.45
N SER A 433 5.39 -0.10 -38.16
CA SER A 433 6.49 0.72 -37.64
C SER A 433 7.86 0.04 -37.88
N SER A 434 7.96 -1.26 -37.61
CA SER A 434 9.20 -2.04 -37.85
C SER A 434 9.57 -2.18 -39.33
N LEU A 435 8.57 -2.29 -40.22
CA LEU A 435 8.77 -2.38 -41.66
C LEU A 435 9.28 -1.04 -42.21
N SER A 436 8.71 0.07 -41.74
CA SER A 436 9.17 1.43 -42.07
C SER A 436 10.65 1.62 -41.71
N THR A 437 11.06 1.22 -40.49
CA THR A 437 12.47 1.30 -40.07
C THR A 437 13.38 0.42 -40.94
N ARG A 438 12.94 -0.80 -41.27
CA ARG A 438 13.70 -1.73 -42.14
C ARG A 438 13.85 -1.20 -43.56
N CYS A 439 12.79 -0.60 -44.12
CA CYS A 439 12.81 -0.04 -45.46
C CYS A 439 13.76 1.16 -45.54
N SER A 440 13.75 2.04 -44.52
CA SER A 440 14.73 3.14 -44.43
C SER A 440 16.17 2.64 -44.29
N TRP A 441 16.40 1.59 -43.49
CA TRP A 441 17.71 0.94 -43.37
C TRP A 441 18.21 0.37 -44.71
N TRP A 442 17.31 -0.25 -45.48
CA TRP A 442 17.61 -0.79 -46.81
C TRP A 442 17.89 0.31 -47.85
N MET A 443 17.14 1.42 -47.81
CA MET A 443 17.42 2.61 -48.63
C MET A 443 18.76 3.27 -48.26
N ALA A 444 19.10 3.39 -46.97
CA ALA A 444 20.38 3.97 -46.55
C ALA A 444 21.58 3.10 -46.95
N THR A 445 21.46 1.77 -46.85
CA THR A 445 22.53 0.84 -47.29
C THR A 445 22.70 0.81 -48.81
N THR A 446 21.61 0.89 -49.57
CA THR A 446 21.67 0.99 -51.04
C THR A 446 22.16 2.36 -51.52
N ALA A 447 21.84 3.46 -50.84
CA ALA A 447 22.36 4.79 -51.15
C ALA A 447 23.87 4.94 -50.84
N SER A 448 24.37 4.31 -49.77
CA SER A 448 25.81 4.29 -49.43
C SER A 448 26.63 3.41 -50.38
N CYS A 449 26.03 2.32 -50.90
CA CYS A 449 26.62 1.49 -51.94
C CYS A 449 26.46 2.09 -53.37
N GLY A 450 25.50 3.02 -53.53
CA GLY A 450 25.06 3.60 -54.79
C GLY A 450 25.78 4.88 -55.21
N ARG A 451 27.12 4.95 -55.13
CA ARG A 451 27.87 5.91 -55.96
C ARG A 451 28.06 5.44 -57.42
N GLY A 452 27.56 4.26 -57.78
CA GLY A 452 27.67 3.71 -59.13
C GLY A 452 26.35 3.37 -59.85
N TRP A 453 25.18 3.48 -59.19
CA TRP A 453 23.91 2.96 -59.73
C TRP A 453 22.76 3.99 -59.72
N MET A 454 23.08 5.28 -59.54
CA MET A 454 22.10 6.37 -59.47
C MET A 454 21.51 6.79 -60.84
N THR A 455 21.70 6.01 -61.90
CA THR A 455 21.18 6.32 -63.25
C THR A 455 20.01 5.44 -63.72
N MET A 456 19.53 4.47 -62.91
CA MET A 456 18.51 3.52 -63.40
C MET A 456 17.18 3.47 -62.62
N CYS A 457 17.00 4.26 -61.56
CA CYS A 457 15.76 4.26 -60.75
C CYS A 457 14.77 5.40 -61.07
N THR A 458 14.94 6.11 -62.18
CA THR A 458 13.97 7.11 -62.68
C THR A 458 12.81 6.52 -63.48
N LEU A 459 12.67 5.19 -63.55
CA LEU A 459 11.67 4.52 -64.40
C LEU A 459 10.51 3.82 -63.66
N CYS A 460 10.40 3.95 -62.33
CA CYS A 460 9.29 3.38 -61.56
C CYS A 460 8.65 4.41 -60.59
N VAL A 461 8.21 5.54 -61.13
CA VAL A 461 7.14 6.34 -60.51
C VAL A 461 6.03 6.52 -61.54
N PRO A 462 4.89 5.83 -61.42
CA PRO A 462 3.74 6.12 -62.26
C PRO A 462 3.11 7.43 -61.78
N GLN A 463 3.36 8.49 -62.55
CA GLN A 463 2.38 9.48 -63.01
C GLN A 463 1.00 9.44 -62.31
N ALA A 464 0.86 10.13 -61.18
CA ALA A 464 -0.45 10.44 -60.58
C ALA A 464 -0.36 11.63 -59.61
N MET A 465 -0.13 12.86 -60.11
CA MET A 465 -0.62 14.13 -59.54
C MET A 465 0.03 15.33 -60.25
N SER A 466 -0.61 15.81 -61.33
CA SER A 466 -0.55 17.22 -61.78
C SER A 466 -1.39 17.44 -63.04
N LEU A 467 -2.70 17.20 -62.94
CA LEU A 467 -3.68 17.73 -63.90
C LEU A 467 -4.74 18.51 -63.13
N SER A 468 -4.32 19.67 -62.61
CA SER A 468 -5.23 20.77 -62.28
C SER A 468 -4.41 22.06 -62.17
N LEU A 469 -4.84 23.08 -62.90
CA LEU A 469 -4.33 24.47 -63.00
C LEU A 469 -3.22 24.72 -64.04
N SER A 470 -3.61 25.10 -65.26
CA SER A 470 -3.38 26.46 -65.83
C SER A 470 -3.74 26.53 -67.32
N SER A 471 -4.42 27.61 -67.71
CA SER A 471 -4.59 28.20 -69.05
C SER A 471 -5.60 27.60 -70.05
N ALA A 472 -6.87 28.02 -69.96
CA ALA A 472 -7.55 28.91 -70.90
C ALA A 472 -9.01 29.10 -70.46
#